data_AF-A0A9E3L194-F1
#
_entry.id   AF-A0A9E3L194-F1
#
_cell.length_a   1.000
_cell.length_b   1.000
_cell.length_c   1.000
_cell.angle_alpha   90.00
_cell.angle_beta   90.00
_cell.angle_gamma   90.00
#
_symmetry.space_group_name_H-M   'P 1'
#
loop_
_entity.id
_entity.type
_entity.pdbx_description
1 polymer ?
#
loop_
_entity_poly.entity_id
_entity_poly.type
_entity_poly.pdbx_seq_one_letter_code
_entity_poly.pdbx_strand_id
1 'polypeptide(L)'
;MRPDKAPLLGIVSLGLVCIFSPSGCHGQAASTIAIDAATKIIESNGGDDLATLQNIFQDANAPQDGTIDPMSQIIADLRLKRMRILAADVYCDLDASGSFGNVPIDASGHPGAVVPGDCDLLAEQINWALSNRLAPHVALASSMPLSFVQYGPAETWSADTLARYKSYVSQLVSYVVRKSFDAGAPNGGASSVIFEISNEIDIADPTPVNFYAATPPDPSLFALLPLGAWGRFLWWIDPATYNLREWPIVDANSYPYSIDLRRLEHGIAPLQKIFADQIAAIRNDPQFQAAYPGKTVEIAGPAFAGVSFHYYPLHALPTLEERFLDQMLDPSTDVDPATGVARFNTSLDRFSFHFYGDFQNGWDANAARYTTLKYLTDTIGSKLTALGHPATPLFLSEWGPSADSTSDINYSHKGAAWAAAFLTEAVHDKIGAGSFLMMHDGIGSQPGMLGMASLMYKAIASDGSVTYHPKPPANVFKMFAMMSGTRDAIALPTDLGLGAFAANDATSAGVVVYNYDSTFTDTAKTFSVEFDNLPFDGTVTVRRYLVDASTSNLAAFLSQPGQPDPSLQMVEQFSAEVQNGQLVLSPRSLGLGVTFWQVLN
;
A
#
# COMPACT_ATOMS: atom_id res chain seq x y z
N MET A 1 -8.15 25.71 66.50
CA MET A 1 -8.67 26.16 67.81
C MET A 1 -10.18 26.01 67.78
N ARG A 2 -10.89 25.43 68.76
CA ARG A 2 -10.54 24.70 69.99
C ARG A 2 -11.52 23.48 70.13
N PRO A 3 -11.31 22.54 71.08
CA PRO A 3 -11.87 21.19 71.02
C PRO A 3 -13.10 21.00 71.93
N ASP A 4 -13.61 19.76 71.99
CA ASP A 4 -14.11 19.02 73.16
C ASP A 4 -14.75 17.70 72.67
N LYS A 5 -14.73 16.53 73.33
CA LYS A 5 -14.15 16.06 74.61
C LYS A 5 -13.95 14.52 74.55
N ALA A 6 -12.93 13.99 75.24
CA ALA A 6 -12.83 12.57 75.60
C ALA A 6 -13.60 12.30 76.92
N PRO A 7 -13.84 11.06 77.42
CA PRO A 7 -12.75 10.16 77.88
C PRO A 7 -12.99 8.61 77.86
N LEU A 8 -11.89 7.85 78.09
CA LEU A 8 -11.68 6.62 78.92
C LEU A 8 -12.82 5.56 79.16
N LEU A 9 -12.56 4.26 79.43
CA LEU A 9 -11.42 3.30 79.32
C LEU A 9 -11.90 1.90 79.83
N GLY A 10 -11.36 0.78 79.32
CA GLY A 10 -11.51 -0.59 79.91
C GLY A 10 -11.75 -1.71 78.88
N ILE A 11 -10.90 -2.75 78.68
CA ILE A 11 -10.54 -3.88 79.58
C ILE A 11 -11.72 -4.87 79.73
N VAL A 12 -11.66 -6.19 79.47
CA VAL A 12 -10.66 -7.18 78.95
C VAL A 12 -11.44 -8.51 78.64
N SER A 13 -11.02 -9.54 77.89
CA SER A 13 -10.27 -9.77 76.63
C SER A 13 -10.27 -11.29 76.33
N LEU A 14 -10.36 -11.77 75.07
CA LEU A 14 -10.18 -13.19 74.70
C LEU A 14 -9.62 -13.36 73.28
N GLY A 15 -8.77 -14.37 73.09
CA GLY A 15 -7.76 -14.37 72.01
C GLY A 15 -8.18 -14.99 70.68
N LEU A 16 -7.43 -14.65 69.64
CA LEU A 16 -7.40 -15.38 68.38
C LEU A 16 -5.95 -15.71 68.00
N VAL A 17 -5.72 -16.96 67.63
CA VAL A 17 -4.38 -17.50 67.32
C VAL A 17 -3.95 -17.05 65.92
N CYS A 18 -2.73 -16.53 65.79
CA CYS A 18 -2.14 -16.26 64.49
C CYS A 18 -1.84 -17.56 63.73
N ILE A 19 -2.41 -17.70 62.54
CA ILE A 19 -1.89 -18.61 61.51
C ILE A 19 -1.59 -17.75 60.28
N PHE A 20 -0.30 -17.57 60.00
CA PHE A 20 0.14 -16.99 58.73
C PHE A 20 -0.12 -18.01 57.62
N SER A 21 -1.02 -17.70 56.71
CA SER A 21 -1.04 -18.34 55.38
C SER A 21 -0.13 -17.54 54.46
N PRO A 22 0.83 -18.17 53.75
CA PRO A 22 1.59 -17.47 52.73
C PRO A 22 0.66 -17.15 51.57
N SER A 23 0.50 -15.86 51.25
CA SER A 23 -0.18 -15.41 50.03
C SER A 23 0.63 -15.89 48.83
N GLY A 24 0.24 -17.04 48.27
CA GLY A 24 0.84 -17.54 47.04
C GLY A 24 0.60 -16.55 45.91
N CYS A 25 1.66 -16.17 45.19
CA CYS A 25 1.53 -15.54 43.90
C CYS A 25 0.89 -16.55 42.94
N HIS A 26 -0.44 -16.57 42.87
CA HIS A 26 -1.14 -17.12 41.72
C HIS A 26 -0.86 -16.18 40.55
N GLY A 27 0.20 -16.50 39.81
CA GLY A 27 0.38 -15.97 38.46
C GLY A 27 -0.89 -16.27 37.67
N GLN A 28 -1.49 -15.24 37.10
CA GLN A 28 -2.63 -15.38 36.20
C GLN A 28 -2.20 -16.33 35.07
N ALA A 29 -2.95 -17.42 34.86
CA ALA A 29 -2.62 -18.37 33.83
C ALA A 29 -2.58 -17.64 32.48
N ALA A 30 -1.49 -17.82 31.72
CA ALA A 30 -1.37 -17.22 30.40
C ALA A 30 -2.48 -17.78 29.50
N SER A 31 -3.25 -16.91 28.85
CA SER A 31 -4.24 -17.36 27.88
C SER A 31 -3.50 -17.87 26.62
N THR A 32 -3.85 -19.06 26.15
CA THR A 32 -3.16 -19.72 25.04
C THR A 32 -3.75 -19.35 23.68
N ILE A 33 -2.90 -18.95 22.75
CA ILE A 33 -3.20 -18.92 21.32
C ILE A 33 -2.98 -20.35 20.78
N ALA A 34 -4.06 -21.03 20.39
CA ALA A 34 -4.01 -22.39 19.86
C ALA A 34 -4.13 -22.37 18.33
N ILE A 35 -3.29 -23.17 17.65
CA ILE A 35 -3.16 -23.22 16.19
C ILE A 35 -3.37 -24.67 15.76
N ASP A 36 -4.41 -24.93 14.97
CA ASP A 36 -4.63 -26.26 14.39
C ASP A 36 -3.96 -26.34 13.02
N ALA A 37 -2.78 -26.95 12.98
CA ALA A 37 -1.96 -27.09 11.79
C ALA A 37 -2.57 -27.98 10.69
N ALA A 38 -3.61 -28.77 11.03
CA ALA A 38 -4.34 -29.60 10.07
C ALA A 38 -5.55 -28.87 9.44
N THR A 39 -6.16 -27.92 10.14
CA THR A 39 -7.29 -27.13 9.61
C THR A 39 -6.77 -25.93 8.81
N LYS A 40 -6.61 -26.13 7.50
CA LYS A 40 -6.16 -25.09 6.56
C LYS A 40 -7.27 -24.13 6.16
N ILE A 41 -6.93 -22.85 6.08
CA ILE A 41 -7.78 -21.82 5.46
C ILE A 41 -7.42 -21.79 3.97
N ILE A 42 -8.32 -22.30 3.12
CA ILE A 42 -8.12 -22.39 1.66
C ILE A 42 -9.37 -21.84 0.96
N GLU A 43 -9.29 -20.62 0.42
CA GLU A 43 -10.27 -20.13 -0.57
C GLU A 43 -9.65 -20.14 -1.98
N SER A 44 -10.41 -20.58 -2.98
CA SER A 44 -9.88 -20.86 -4.32
C SER A 44 -9.59 -19.63 -5.19
N ASN A 45 -10.03 -18.43 -4.80
CA ASN A 45 -10.03 -17.22 -5.63
C ASN A 45 -9.39 -16.04 -4.87
N GLY A 46 -8.06 -15.93 -4.87
CA GLY A 46 -7.35 -14.81 -4.20
C GLY A 46 -7.50 -14.81 -2.67
N GLY A 47 -7.54 -16.02 -2.09
CA GLY A 47 -8.04 -16.27 -0.75
C GLY A 47 -7.22 -15.79 0.44
N ASP A 48 -7.81 -15.99 1.61
CA ASP A 48 -7.32 -15.66 2.96
C ASP A 48 -6.06 -16.47 3.39
N ASP A 49 -4.99 -16.48 2.58
CA ASP A 49 -3.80 -17.36 2.72
C ASP A 49 -2.46 -16.58 2.70
N LEU A 50 -1.39 -17.23 3.17
CA LEU A 50 -0.03 -16.66 3.26
C LEU A 50 0.49 -16.17 1.90
N ALA A 51 0.24 -16.88 0.80
CA ALA A 51 0.71 -16.47 -0.52
C ALA A 51 0.06 -15.14 -0.96
N THR A 52 -1.21 -14.93 -0.62
CA THR A 52 -1.93 -13.68 -0.87
C THR A 52 -1.40 -12.57 0.04
N LEU A 53 -1.26 -12.82 1.35
CA LEU A 53 -0.69 -11.84 2.30
C LEU A 53 0.70 -11.36 1.85
N GLN A 54 1.57 -12.28 1.44
CA GLN A 54 2.88 -11.94 0.88
C GLN A 54 2.79 -11.08 -0.38
N ASN A 55 1.81 -11.33 -1.27
CA ASN A 55 1.60 -10.49 -2.46
C ASN A 55 1.18 -9.04 -2.14
N ILE A 56 0.70 -8.73 -0.92
CA ILE A 56 0.29 -7.38 -0.49
C ILE A 56 1.50 -6.45 -0.23
N PHE A 57 2.64 -7.00 0.20
CA PHE A 57 3.87 -6.23 0.45
C PHE A 57 5.01 -6.51 -0.56
N GLN A 58 4.83 -7.43 -1.52
CA GLN A 58 5.85 -7.81 -2.51
C GLN A 58 5.94 -6.89 -3.74
N ASP A 59 5.53 -5.64 -3.57
CA ASP A 59 5.69 -4.52 -4.50
C ASP A 59 5.91 -3.24 -3.66
N ALA A 60 6.53 -2.22 -4.26
CA ALA A 60 6.74 -0.91 -3.65
C ALA A 60 7.03 0.13 -4.73
N ASN A 61 6.80 1.44 -4.46
CA ASN A 61 7.25 2.47 -5.40
C ASN A 61 8.79 2.52 -5.52
N ALA A 62 9.24 2.77 -6.76
CA ALA A 62 10.62 3.04 -7.10
C ALA A 62 11.14 4.31 -6.38
N PRO A 63 12.41 4.31 -5.92
CA PRO A 63 13.11 5.49 -5.44
C PRO A 63 13.04 6.69 -6.39
N GLN A 64 12.50 7.79 -5.88
CA GLN A 64 12.34 9.05 -6.64
C GLN A 64 13.66 9.85 -6.76
N ASP A 65 14.76 9.33 -6.23
CA ASP A 65 16.08 9.97 -6.24
C ASP A 65 17.14 9.24 -7.09
N GLY A 66 16.77 8.14 -7.74
CA GLY A 66 17.69 7.32 -8.55
C GLY A 66 18.74 6.53 -7.77
N THR A 67 18.69 6.49 -6.42
CA THR A 67 19.68 5.76 -5.60
C THR A 67 19.28 4.30 -5.37
N ILE A 68 19.26 3.53 -6.47
CA ILE A 68 18.57 2.24 -6.52
C ILE A 68 19.46 0.99 -6.28
N ASP A 69 20.79 1.12 -6.35
CA ASP A 69 21.76 0.04 -6.05
C ASP A 69 21.74 -0.54 -4.61
N PRO A 70 21.53 0.22 -3.51
CA PRO A 70 21.60 -0.33 -2.15
C PRO A 70 20.38 -1.18 -1.75
N MET A 71 19.40 -1.36 -2.66
CA MET A 71 18.11 -1.98 -2.34
C MET A 71 18.06 -3.50 -2.54
N SER A 72 19.08 -4.12 -3.16
CA SER A 72 19.08 -5.57 -3.46
C SER A 72 18.88 -6.46 -2.24
N GLN A 73 19.35 -6.04 -1.05
CA GLN A 73 19.14 -6.82 0.18
C GLN A 73 17.68 -6.77 0.65
N ILE A 74 17.02 -5.60 0.64
CA ILE A 74 15.62 -5.51 1.06
C ILE A 74 14.68 -6.20 0.05
N ILE A 75 15.02 -6.14 -1.25
CA ILE A 75 14.35 -6.91 -2.31
C ILE A 75 14.40 -8.42 -2.01
N ALA A 76 15.58 -8.94 -1.66
CA ALA A 76 15.77 -10.36 -1.34
C ALA A 76 15.08 -10.75 -0.02
N ASP A 77 15.23 -9.94 1.03
CA ASP A 77 14.67 -10.20 2.37
C ASP A 77 13.14 -10.26 2.37
N LEU A 78 12.49 -9.38 1.60
CA LEU A 78 11.03 -9.34 1.46
C LEU A 78 10.51 -10.22 0.33
N ARG A 79 11.42 -10.74 -0.51
CA ARG A 79 11.11 -11.46 -1.75
C ARG A 79 10.20 -10.63 -2.67
N LEU A 80 10.51 -9.34 -2.85
CA LEU A 80 9.72 -8.47 -3.73
C LEU A 80 9.64 -9.09 -5.14
N LYS A 81 8.46 -8.98 -5.75
CA LYS A 81 8.13 -9.56 -7.06
C LYS A 81 7.90 -8.50 -8.13
N ARG A 82 7.57 -7.28 -7.71
CA ARG A 82 7.20 -6.14 -8.57
C ARG A 82 7.88 -4.86 -8.08
N MET A 83 7.83 -3.85 -8.95
CA MET A 83 8.24 -2.49 -8.66
C MET A 83 7.20 -1.55 -9.27
N ARG A 84 6.58 -0.69 -8.46
CA ARG A 84 5.67 0.35 -8.92
C ARG A 84 6.47 1.56 -9.41
N ILE A 85 6.33 1.85 -10.69
CA ILE A 85 7.02 2.90 -11.44
C ILE A 85 6.00 4.04 -11.60
N LEU A 86 6.13 5.07 -10.75
CA LEU A 86 5.23 6.22 -10.71
C LEU A 86 5.90 7.45 -11.35
N ALA A 87 5.15 8.18 -12.19
CA ALA A 87 5.55 9.43 -12.84
C ALA A 87 6.84 9.36 -13.70
N ALA A 88 7.34 8.17 -14.01
CA ALA A 88 8.51 8.00 -14.88
C ALA A 88 8.22 8.33 -16.36
N ASP A 89 6.94 8.40 -16.74
CA ASP A 89 6.46 8.77 -18.06
C ASP A 89 6.44 10.30 -18.33
N VAL A 90 6.77 11.12 -17.33
CA VAL A 90 6.72 12.60 -17.38
C VAL A 90 7.57 13.23 -18.52
N TYR A 91 8.62 12.54 -18.97
CA TYR A 91 9.46 12.98 -20.09
C TYR A 91 9.20 12.21 -21.39
N CYS A 92 8.24 11.29 -21.42
CA CYS A 92 7.86 10.57 -22.63
C CYS A 92 6.87 11.39 -23.44
N ASP A 93 7.16 11.64 -24.72
CA ASP A 93 6.32 12.49 -25.58
C ASP A 93 6.41 12.08 -27.07
N LEU A 94 5.63 12.75 -27.93
CA LEU A 94 5.71 12.66 -29.39
C LEU A 94 6.43 13.87 -29.99
N ASP A 95 7.38 13.62 -30.87
CA ASP A 95 7.99 14.66 -31.69
C ASP A 95 7.00 15.30 -32.69
N ALA A 96 7.47 16.28 -33.47
CA ALA A 96 6.64 16.94 -34.48
C ALA A 96 6.11 15.98 -35.57
N SER A 97 6.80 14.87 -35.84
CA SER A 97 6.38 13.83 -36.80
C SER A 97 5.38 12.82 -36.21
N GLY A 98 5.20 12.82 -34.89
CA GLY A 98 4.38 11.83 -34.18
C GLY A 98 5.16 10.60 -33.69
N SER A 99 6.49 10.67 -33.67
CA SER A 99 7.38 9.59 -33.19
C SER A 99 7.62 9.70 -31.68
N PHE A 100 7.44 8.61 -30.95
CA PHE A 100 7.66 8.54 -29.50
C PHE A 100 9.14 8.69 -29.11
N GLY A 101 9.40 9.44 -28.04
CA GLY A 101 10.76 9.70 -27.55
C GLY A 101 10.83 10.42 -26.20
N ASN A 102 12.05 10.77 -25.82
CA ASN A 102 12.38 11.48 -24.57
C ASN A 102 12.38 13.00 -24.78
N VAL A 103 11.86 13.77 -23.83
CA VAL A 103 12.08 15.21 -23.71
C VAL A 103 13.35 15.43 -22.88
N PRO A 104 14.49 15.82 -23.47
CA PRO A 104 15.70 16.11 -22.70
C PRO A 104 15.49 17.38 -21.88
N ILE A 105 15.83 17.34 -20.59
CA ILE A 105 15.82 18.50 -19.70
C ILE A 105 17.25 19.03 -19.54
N ASP A 106 17.45 20.33 -19.74
CA ASP A 106 18.76 20.95 -19.54
C ASP A 106 19.09 21.21 -18.05
N ALA A 107 20.33 21.60 -17.77
CA ALA A 107 20.80 21.87 -16.40
C ALA A 107 20.07 23.04 -15.69
N SER A 108 19.19 23.77 -16.39
CA SER A 108 18.34 24.83 -15.86
C SER A 108 16.86 24.46 -15.77
N GLY A 109 16.50 23.20 -16.08
CA GLY A 109 15.13 22.71 -16.00
C GLY A 109 14.26 23.02 -17.23
N HIS A 110 14.85 23.47 -18.34
CA HIS A 110 14.12 23.75 -19.58
C HIS A 110 14.04 22.50 -20.48
N PRO A 111 12.87 22.19 -21.05
CA PRO A 111 12.70 21.08 -21.99
C PRO A 111 13.23 21.42 -23.38
N GLY A 112 13.98 20.48 -23.96
CA GLY A 112 14.42 20.50 -25.36
C GLY A 112 13.42 19.86 -26.33
N ALA A 113 13.88 19.63 -27.56
CA ALA A 113 13.10 18.89 -28.56
C ALA A 113 13.13 17.38 -28.29
N VAL A 114 12.01 16.69 -28.55
CA VAL A 114 11.87 15.24 -28.37
C VAL A 114 12.94 14.48 -29.17
N VAL A 115 13.65 13.57 -28.51
CA VAL A 115 14.61 12.65 -29.12
C VAL A 115 13.92 11.30 -29.31
N PRO A 116 13.56 10.90 -30.55
CA PRO A 116 12.77 9.70 -30.80
C PRO A 116 13.54 8.40 -30.51
N GLY A 117 12.84 7.39 -29.99
CA GLY A 117 13.31 6.00 -29.89
C GLY A 117 13.48 5.42 -28.48
N ASP A 118 13.64 6.26 -27.45
CA ASP A 118 13.67 5.83 -26.04
C ASP A 118 13.03 6.90 -25.14
N CYS A 119 12.72 6.58 -23.88
CA CYS A 119 12.25 7.54 -22.89
C CYS A 119 13.04 7.34 -21.58
N ASP A 120 14.01 8.20 -21.31
CA ASP A 120 15.17 7.86 -20.47
C ASP A 120 14.80 7.48 -19.02
N LEU A 121 13.95 8.25 -18.35
CA LEU A 121 13.57 7.97 -16.95
C LEU A 121 12.74 6.68 -16.82
N LEU A 122 11.79 6.48 -17.74
CA LEU A 122 10.98 5.26 -17.81
C LEU A 122 11.84 4.04 -18.16
N ALA A 123 12.79 4.21 -19.09
CA ALA A 123 13.76 3.19 -19.46
C ALA A 123 14.63 2.78 -18.26
N GLU A 124 15.16 3.75 -17.52
CA GLU A 124 16.02 3.54 -16.36
C GLU A 124 15.30 2.73 -15.27
N GLN A 125 14.10 3.15 -14.87
CA GLN A 125 13.34 2.47 -13.82
C GLN A 125 12.88 1.06 -14.25
N ILE A 126 12.46 0.87 -15.50
CA ILE A 126 12.14 -0.47 -16.04
C ILE A 126 13.40 -1.34 -16.06
N ASN A 127 14.50 -0.88 -16.64
CA ASN A 127 15.75 -1.64 -16.75
C ASN A 127 16.31 -2.05 -15.37
N TRP A 128 16.15 -1.20 -14.35
CA TRP A 128 16.57 -1.50 -12.98
C TRP A 128 15.61 -2.46 -12.26
N ALA A 129 14.29 -2.32 -12.43
CA ALA A 129 13.34 -3.29 -11.88
C ALA A 129 13.64 -4.70 -12.42
N LEU A 130 13.85 -4.77 -13.74
CA LEU A 130 14.24 -5.99 -14.45
C LEU A 130 15.59 -6.56 -14.00
N SER A 131 16.61 -5.73 -13.75
CA SER A 131 17.92 -6.21 -13.26
C SER A 131 17.81 -6.89 -11.89
N ASN A 132 16.85 -6.45 -11.07
CA ASN A 132 16.50 -7.04 -9.78
C ASN A 132 15.42 -8.14 -9.86
N ARG A 133 15.05 -8.57 -11.08
CA ARG A 133 14.03 -9.59 -11.37
C ARG A 133 12.61 -9.23 -10.91
N LEU A 134 12.31 -7.94 -10.82
CA LEU A 134 10.99 -7.42 -10.48
C LEU A 134 10.18 -7.21 -11.77
N ALA A 135 8.93 -7.65 -11.77
CA ALA A 135 8.00 -7.37 -12.86
C ALA A 135 7.53 -5.90 -12.82
N PRO A 136 7.55 -5.16 -13.93
CA PRO A 136 7.11 -3.76 -13.94
C PRO A 136 5.61 -3.62 -13.62
N HIS A 137 5.30 -2.78 -12.65
CA HIS A 137 3.99 -2.20 -12.43
C HIS A 137 4.13 -0.72 -12.74
N VAL A 138 3.50 -0.21 -13.79
CA VAL A 138 3.74 1.14 -14.31
C VAL A 138 2.47 1.98 -14.17
N ALA A 139 2.52 2.98 -13.30
CA ALA A 139 1.47 3.97 -13.13
C ALA A 139 1.66 5.08 -14.17
N LEU A 140 0.77 5.12 -15.16
CA LEU A 140 0.86 5.97 -16.35
C LEU A 140 -0.22 7.05 -16.39
N ALA A 141 0.03 8.10 -17.18
CA ALA A 141 -0.87 9.22 -17.38
C ALA A 141 -1.29 9.90 -16.06
N SER A 142 -0.40 9.85 -15.07
CA SER A 142 -0.39 10.80 -13.96
C SER A 142 -0.18 12.21 -14.49
N SER A 143 0.61 12.39 -15.56
CA SER A 143 0.97 13.70 -16.12
C SER A 143 0.52 13.92 -17.57
N MET A 144 0.39 15.19 -17.96
CA MET A 144 0.16 15.58 -19.36
C MET A 144 1.49 15.66 -20.13
N PRO A 145 1.64 14.98 -21.28
CA PRO A 145 2.86 15.07 -22.08
C PRO A 145 3.02 16.49 -22.66
N LEU A 146 4.25 16.97 -22.71
CA LEU A 146 4.56 18.39 -22.95
C LEU A 146 4.00 18.92 -24.29
N SER A 147 4.05 18.12 -25.35
CA SER A 147 3.55 18.49 -26.69
C SER A 147 2.04 18.71 -26.74
N PHE A 148 1.30 18.27 -25.71
CA PHE A 148 -0.14 18.47 -25.59
C PHE A 148 -0.54 19.72 -24.80
N VAL A 149 0.38 20.28 -23.98
CA VAL A 149 0.12 21.46 -23.14
C VAL A 149 -0.38 22.67 -23.95
N GLN A 150 0.09 22.82 -25.18
CA GLN A 150 -0.33 23.89 -26.09
C GLN A 150 -1.79 23.83 -26.54
N TYR A 151 -2.44 22.65 -26.44
CA TYR A 151 -3.86 22.47 -26.79
C TYR A 151 -4.81 22.69 -25.60
N GLY A 152 -4.27 23.00 -24.41
CA GLY A 152 -5.07 23.19 -23.20
C GLY A 152 -5.62 21.88 -22.60
N PRO A 153 -6.61 21.99 -21.72
CA PRO A 153 -7.24 20.86 -21.03
C PRO A 153 -7.89 19.87 -22.02
N ALA A 154 -7.81 18.57 -21.71
CA ALA A 154 -8.20 17.52 -22.65
C ALA A 154 -9.69 17.51 -23.02
N GLU A 155 -10.57 18.05 -22.17
CA GLU A 155 -11.99 18.33 -22.46
C GLU A 155 -12.21 19.23 -23.69
N THR A 156 -11.23 20.08 -24.02
CA THR A 156 -11.31 21.02 -25.15
C THR A 156 -10.64 20.51 -26.43
N TRP A 157 -10.04 19.32 -26.41
CA TRP A 157 -9.24 18.81 -27.52
C TRP A 157 -10.08 18.51 -28.76
N SER A 158 -9.54 18.92 -29.92
CA SER A 158 -10.10 18.54 -31.21
C SER A 158 -10.00 17.03 -31.44
N ALA A 159 -10.80 16.50 -32.38
CA ALA A 159 -10.71 15.08 -32.79
C ALA A 159 -9.30 14.68 -33.24
N ASP A 160 -8.57 15.58 -33.91
CA ASP A 160 -7.19 15.36 -34.36
C ASP A 160 -6.20 15.37 -33.18
N THR A 161 -6.40 16.25 -32.21
CA THR A 161 -5.62 16.28 -30.96
C THR A 161 -5.82 15.00 -30.15
N LEU A 162 -7.07 14.55 -30.00
CA LEU A 162 -7.41 13.29 -29.34
C LEU A 162 -6.84 12.08 -30.10
N ALA A 163 -6.85 12.09 -31.43
CA ALA A 163 -6.21 11.05 -32.24
C ALA A 163 -4.68 11.03 -32.05
N ARG A 164 -4.03 12.20 -31.96
CA ARG A 164 -2.60 12.31 -31.61
C ARG A 164 -2.33 11.76 -30.21
N TYR A 165 -3.21 12.00 -29.23
CA TYR A 165 -3.04 11.44 -27.88
C TYR A 165 -3.23 9.91 -27.86
N LYS A 166 -4.21 9.37 -28.60
CA LYS A 166 -4.35 7.92 -28.78
C LYS A 166 -3.12 7.28 -29.44
N SER A 167 -2.47 7.97 -30.38
CA SER A 167 -1.17 7.54 -30.95
C SER A 167 -0.04 7.56 -29.91
N TYR A 168 0.01 8.58 -29.05
CA TYR A 168 0.96 8.63 -27.92
C TYR A 168 0.78 7.44 -26.98
N VAL A 169 -0.44 7.20 -26.51
CA VAL A 169 -0.76 6.05 -25.64
C VAL A 169 -0.42 4.73 -26.34
N SER A 170 -0.75 4.59 -27.62
CA SER A 170 -0.38 3.40 -28.40
C SER A 170 1.11 3.13 -28.41
N GLN A 171 1.93 4.16 -28.61
CA GLN A 171 3.39 4.02 -28.63
C GLN A 171 3.96 3.79 -27.24
N LEU A 172 3.47 4.49 -26.21
CA LEU A 172 3.89 4.34 -24.81
C LEU A 172 3.64 2.92 -24.27
N VAL A 173 2.43 2.39 -24.42
CA VAL A 173 2.11 1.03 -23.96
C VAL A 173 2.92 -0.01 -24.73
N SER A 174 3.05 0.12 -26.06
CA SER A 174 3.89 -0.77 -26.87
C SER A 174 5.38 -0.69 -26.50
N TYR A 175 5.87 0.49 -26.16
CA TYR A 175 7.25 0.71 -25.71
C TYR A 175 7.52 -0.01 -24.37
N VAL A 176 6.67 0.20 -23.35
CA VAL A 176 6.81 -0.45 -22.04
C VAL A 176 6.74 -1.98 -22.18
N VAL A 177 5.80 -2.49 -22.95
CA VAL A 177 5.64 -3.92 -23.24
C VAL A 177 6.91 -4.52 -23.85
N ARG A 178 7.46 -3.90 -24.89
CA ARG A 178 8.70 -4.35 -25.56
C ARG A 178 9.89 -4.31 -24.60
N LYS A 179 10.13 -3.17 -23.94
CA LYS A 179 11.22 -3.00 -22.95
C LYS A 179 11.18 -4.07 -21.85
N SER A 180 9.98 -4.46 -21.43
CA SER A 180 9.76 -5.45 -20.37
C SER A 180 9.92 -6.90 -20.82
N PHE A 181 9.48 -7.25 -22.03
CA PHE A 181 9.41 -8.66 -22.48
C PHE A 181 10.49 -9.08 -23.48
N ASP A 182 11.08 -8.15 -24.25
CA ASP A 182 12.11 -8.49 -25.23
C ASP A 182 13.37 -9.00 -24.53
N ALA A 183 13.73 -10.27 -24.76
CA ALA A 183 14.99 -10.83 -24.25
C ALA A 183 16.25 -10.16 -24.85
N GLY A 184 16.08 -9.33 -25.89
CA GLY A 184 17.14 -8.46 -26.45
C GLY A 184 17.18 -7.06 -25.85
N ALA A 185 16.20 -6.65 -25.05
CA ALA A 185 16.25 -5.41 -24.29
C ALA A 185 17.11 -5.57 -23.02
N PRO A 186 17.69 -4.50 -22.46
CA PRO A 186 18.48 -4.57 -21.23
C PRO A 186 17.69 -5.22 -20.09
N ASN A 187 18.14 -6.40 -19.63
CA ASN A 187 17.51 -7.21 -18.58
C ASN A 187 16.07 -7.70 -18.89
N GLY A 188 15.59 -7.55 -20.13
CA GLY A 188 14.22 -7.90 -20.51
C GLY A 188 13.87 -9.38 -20.34
N GLY A 189 12.57 -9.66 -20.29
CA GLY A 189 12.03 -11.01 -20.14
C GLY A 189 11.08 -11.21 -18.96
N ALA A 190 10.55 -10.14 -18.35
CA ALA A 190 9.52 -10.21 -17.29
C ALA A 190 8.35 -11.12 -17.69
N SER A 191 7.69 -11.77 -16.73
CA SER A 191 6.49 -12.60 -16.98
C SER A 191 5.20 -11.80 -17.14
N SER A 192 5.16 -10.62 -16.55
CA SER A 192 3.98 -9.75 -16.49
C SER A 192 4.36 -8.28 -16.55
N VAL A 193 3.42 -7.43 -17.00
CA VAL A 193 3.41 -5.99 -16.79
C VAL A 193 2.01 -5.59 -16.31
N ILE A 194 1.93 -4.80 -15.25
CA ILE A 194 0.68 -4.14 -14.82
C ILE A 194 0.73 -2.68 -15.30
N PHE A 195 -0.29 -2.23 -16.01
CA PHE A 195 -0.51 -0.81 -16.30
C PHE A 195 -1.58 -0.28 -15.35
N GLU A 196 -1.18 0.56 -14.40
CA GLU A 196 -2.11 1.36 -13.60
C GLU A 196 -2.32 2.72 -14.28
N ILE A 197 -3.56 3.19 -14.34
CA ILE A 197 -3.89 4.43 -15.03
C ILE A 197 -4.29 5.51 -14.00
N SER A 198 -3.61 6.65 -14.08
CA SER A 198 -3.71 7.78 -13.12
C SER A 198 -3.16 7.48 -11.71
N ASN A 199 -3.29 8.46 -10.81
CA ASN A 199 -2.87 8.43 -9.41
C ASN A 199 -3.59 9.53 -8.62
N GLU A 200 -4.37 9.20 -7.58
CA GLU A 200 -4.98 10.12 -6.60
C GLU A 200 -5.75 11.32 -7.18
N ILE A 201 -6.33 11.16 -8.36
CA ILE A 201 -6.95 12.25 -9.11
C ILE A 201 -8.31 12.71 -8.52
N ASP A 202 -8.87 11.96 -7.57
CA ASP A 202 -9.97 12.39 -6.69
C ASP A 202 -9.56 13.53 -5.74
N ILE A 203 -8.28 13.62 -5.37
CA ILE A 203 -7.73 14.69 -4.53
C ILE A 203 -6.82 15.69 -5.27
N ALA A 204 -6.38 15.38 -6.50
CA ALA A 204 -5.44 16.20 -7.26
C ALA A 204 -5.89 17.67 -7.42
N ASP A 205 -5.09 18.60 -6.90
CA ASP A 205 -5.25 20.06 -6.90
C ASP A 205 -6.67 20.60 -6.55
N PRO A 206 -6.88 21.13 -5.33
CA PRO A 206 -8.14 21.76 -4.93
C PRO A 206 -8.35 23.16 -5.53
N THR A 207 -7.44 23.71 -6.35
CA THR A 207 -7.57 25.09 -6.86
C THR A 207 -6.88 25.36 -8.20
N PRO A 208 -7.61 25.69 -9.30
CA PRO A 208 -7.00 26.22 -10.53
C PRO A 208 -6.42 27.65 -10.38
N VAL A 209 -6.28 28.16 -9.15
CA VAL A 209 -6.04 29.58 -8.83
C VAL A 209 -4.65 30.08 -9.31
N ASN A 210 -3.67 29.19 -9.47
CA ASN A 210 -2.34 29.56 -9.97
C ASN A 210 -2.29 29.78 -11.50
N PHE A 211 -3.35 29.48 -12.25
CA PHE A 211 -3.36 29.65 -13.71
C PHE A 211 -3.36 31.12 -14.17
N TYR A 212 -3.87 32.04 -13.35
CA TYR A 212 -3.99 33.47 -13.69
C TYR A 212 -2.77 34.33 -13.32
N ALA A 213 -1.78 33.79 -12.60
CA ALA A 213 -0.71 34.60 -12.01
C ALA A 213 0.36 35.08 -13.02
N ALA A 214 0.57 34.34 -14.12
CA ALA A 214 1.42 34.77 -15.23
C ALA A 214 1.01 34.07 -16.54
N THR A 215 1.27 34.73 -17.67
CA THR A 215 1.16 34.13 -19.00
C THR A 215 2.47 34.39 -19.76
N PRO A 216 3.34 33.39 -19.95
CA PRO A 216 3.22 32.00 -19.48
C PRO A 216 3.28 31.91 -17.94
N PRO A 217 2.66 30.88 -17.32
CA PRO A 217 2.72 30.67 -15.88
C PRO A 217 4.17 30.46 -15.43
N ASP A 218 4.56 31.05 -14.30
CA ASP A 218 5.92 30.92 -13.77
C ASP A 218 6.18 29.45 -13.41
N PRO A 219 7.14 28.78 -14.08
CA PRO A 219 7.47 27.39 -13.80
C PRO A 219 7.82 27.15 -12.32
N SER A 220 8.46 28.09 -11.64
CA SER A 220 9.00 27.87 -10.28
C SER A 220 7.95 27.67 -9.17
N LEU A 221 6.66 27.81 -9.47
CA LEU A 221 5.56 27.76 -8.49
C LEU A 221 4.93 26.37 -8.28
N PHE A 222 5.29 25.37 -9.08
CA PHE A 222 4.75 24.00 -8.95
C PHE A 222 5.81 23.09 -8.29
N ALA A 223 5.38 22.21 -7.38
CA ALA A 223 6.22 21.80 -6.24
C ALA A 223 6.27 20.29 -5.93
N LEU A 224 5.97 19.41 -6.90
CA LEU A 224 6.37 18.00 -6.77
C LEU A 224 7.85 17.89 -7.11
N LEU A 225 8.71 17.46 -6.19
CA LEU A 225 10.11 17.15 -6.51
C LEU A 225 10.22 15.68 -6.98
N PRO A 226 11.15 15.34 -7.90
CA PRO A 226 12.11 16.23 -8.58
C PRO A 226 11.51 17.10 -9.70
N LEU A 227 10.21 16.97 -9.98
CA LEU A 227 9.51 17.51 -11.17
C LEU A 227 9.43 19.05 -11.24
N GLY A 228 9.52 19.73 -10.09
CA GLY A 228 9.33 21.19 -9.96
C GLY A 228 8.09 21.67 -10.73
N ALA A 229 8.31 22.65 -11.60
CA ALA A 229 7.35 23.24 -12.53
C ALA A 229 6.43 22.29 -13.29
N TRP A 230 6.91 21.07 -13.51
CA TRP A 230 6.37 20.12 -14.46
C TRP A 230 5.62 18.97 -13.76
N GLY A 231 5.48 19.02 -12.43
CA GLY A 231 4.62 18.15 -11.62
C GLY A 231 3.13 18.39 -11.84
N ARG A 232 2.69 18.36 -13.09
CA ARG A 232 1.28 18.50 -13.47
C ARG A 232 0.63 17.15 -13.40
N PHE A 233 -0.45 17.04 -12.62
CA PHE A 233 -1.43 16.00 -12.88
C PHE A 233 -2.04 16.19 -14.28
N LEU A 234 -2.57 15.14 -14.91
CA LEU A 234 -3.18 15.26 -16.23
C LEU A 234 -4.50 16.06 -16.15
N TRP A 235 -4.42 17.36 -16.46
CA TRP A 235 -5.55 18.29 -16.46
C TRP A 235 -6.51 17.98 -17.63
N TRP A 236 -7.54 17.19 -17.35
CA TRP A 236 -8.63 16.94 -18.28
C TRP A 236 -9.62 18.11 -18.33
N ILE A 237 -10.02 18.61 -17.18
CA ILE A 237 -11.13 19.56 -16.98
C ILE A 237 -10.68 20.99 -17.31
N ASP A 238 -11.49 21.73 -18.08
CA ASP A 238 -11.19 23.14 -18.38
C ASP A 238 -11.77 24.12 -17.36
N PRO A 239 -10.95 24.75 -16.48
CA PRO A 239 -11.44 25.73 -15.50
C PRO A 239 -12.13 26.95 -16.14
N ALA A 240 -11.92 27.24 -17.43
CA ALA A 240 -12.59 28.35 -18.11
C ALA A 240 -14.06 28.06 -18.47
N THR A 241 -14.49 26.79 -18.44
CA THR A 241 -15.89 26.40 -18.69
C THR A 241 -16.76 26.40 -17.43
N TYR A 242 -16.16 26.57 -16.24
CA TYR A 242 -16.85 26.51 -14.95
C TYR A 242 -16.74 27.80 -14.13
N ASN A 243 -17.69 28.02 -13.23
CA ASN A 243 -17.66 29.07 -12.22
C ASN A 243 -16.72 28.69 -11.06
N LEU A 244 -15.54 29.31 -11.04
CA LEU A 244 -14.50 29.11 -10.01
C LEU A 244 -14.79 29.78 -8.65
N ARG A 245 -15.97 30.40 -8.47
CA ARG A 245 -16.31 31.17 -7.25
C ARG A 245 -17.45 30.58 -6.43
N GLU A 246 -18.03 29.47 -6.87
CA GLU A 246 -19.13 28.79 -6.17
C GLU A 246 -18.62 27.60 -5.38
N TRP A 247 -18.69 27.73 -4.06
CA TRP A 247 -18.48 26.65 -3.10
C TRP A 247 -19.42 26.86 -1.90
N PRO A 248 -20.10 25.82 -1.37
CA PRO A 248 -20.11 24.42 -1.83
C PRO A 248 -20.86 24.22 -3.16
N ILE A 249 -20.69 23.04 -3.75
CA ILE A 249 -21.30 22.62 -5.03
C ILE A 249 -22.83 22.69 -4.94
N VAL A 250 -23.46 23.58 -5.71
CA VAL A 250 -24.93 23.69 -5.85
C VAL A 250 -25.40 23.93 -7.29
N ASP A 251 -24.49 24.20 -8.24
CA ASP A 251 -24.80 24.36 -9.67
C ASP A 251 -23.91 23.43 -10.52
N ALA A 252 -24.46 22.93 -11.63
CA ALA A 252 -23.76 22.13 -12.63
C ALA A 252 -22.65 22.93 -13.33
N ASN A 253 -22.71 24.26 -13.28
CA ASN A 253 -21.67 25.14 -13.81
C ASN A 253 -20.52 25.41 -12.81
N SER A 254 -20.62 25.07 -11.52
CA SER A 254 -19.53 25.32 -10.55
C SER A 254 -18.33 24.41 -10.81
N TYR A 255 -17.09 24.84 -10.53
CA TYR A 255 -15.89 24.02 -10.81
C TYR A 255 -15.88 22.67 -10.03
N PRO A 256 -15.49 21.56 -10.67
CA PRO A 256 -15.38 20.27 -9.98
C PRO A 256 -14.09 20.18 -9.15
N TYR A 257 -14.20 20.59 -7.90
CA TYR A 257 -13.15 20.48 -6.89
C TYR A 257 -12.85 19.02 -6.52
N SER A 258 -11.88 18.80 -5.61
CA SER A 258 -11.63 17.47 -5.04
C SER A 258 -12.94 16.78 -4.64
N ILE A 259 -12.98 15.46 -4.74
CA ILE A 259 -14.15 14.57 -4.56
C ILE A 259 -15.38 14.82 -5.47
N ASP A 260 -15.39 15.78 -6.39
CA ASP A 260 -16.54 15.99 -7.29
C ASP A 260 -16.67 14.88 -8.35
N LEU A 261 -17.87 14.32 -8.51
CA LEU A 261 -18.16 13.25 -9.48
C LEU A 261 -17.72 13.61 -10.90
N ARG A 262 -17.87 14.86 -11.33
CA ARG A 262 -17.54 15.29 -12.70
C ARG A 262 -16.05 15.13 -13.01
N ARG A 263 -15.17 15.02 -12.00
CA ARG A 263 -13.76 14.66 -12.22
C ARG A 263 -13.59 13.28 -12.83
N LEU A 264 -14.35 12.30 -12.32
CA LEU A 264 -14.42 10.96 -12.88
C LEU A 264 -14.92 11.01 -14.33
N GLU A 265 -16.06 11.68 -14.53
CA GLU A 265 -16.79 11.69 -15.80
C GLU A 265 -16.01 12.39 -16.93
N HIS A 266 -15.42 13.55 -16.64
CA HIS A 266 -14.74 14.39 -17.65
C HIS A 266 -13.24 14.11 -17.77
N GLY A 267 -12.65 13.31 -16.86
CA GLY A 267 -11.21 13.05 -16.85
C GLY A 267 -10.79 11.60 -16.67
N ILE A 268 -11.12 10.99 -15.53
CA ILE A 268 -10.57 9.68 -15.15
C ILE A 268 -11.06 8.56 -16.08
N ALA A 269 -12.37 8.46 -16.29
CA ALA A 269 -12.96 7.36 -17.05
C ALA A 269 -12.63 7.43 -18.56
N PRO A 270 -12.66 8.60 -19.24
CA PRO A 270 -12.17 8.72 -20.62
C PRO A 270 -10.69 8.32 -20.78
N LEU A 271 -9.84 8.67 -19.82
CA LEU A 271 -8.43 8.28 -19.80
C LEU A 271 -8.27 6.76 -19.66
N GLN A 272 -8.90 6.18 -18.64
CA GLN A 272 -8.90 4.73 -18.38
C GLN A 272 -9.32 3.96 -19.64
N LYS A 273 -10.37 4.44 -20.35
CA LYS A 273 -10.86 3.82 -21.58
C LYS A 273 -9.82 3.83 -22.71
N ILE A 274 -9.10 4.94 -22.92
CA ILE A 274 -8.08 5.05 -23.97
C ILE A 274 -6.96 4.01 -23.75
N PHE A 275 -6.51 3.85 -22.51
CA PHE A 275 -5.50 2.85 -22.16
C PHE A 275 -6.04 1.42 -22.23
N ALA A 276 -7.27 1.18 -21.76
CA ALA A 276 -7.90 -0.14 -21.81
C ALA A 276 -8.11 -0.62 -23.26
N ASP A 277 -8.54 0.26 -24.17
CA ASP A 277 -8.65 -0.03 -25.60
C ASP A 277 -7.30 -0.44 -26.20
N GLN A 278 -6.23 0.28 -25.87
CA GLN A 278 -4.89 -0.01 -26.38
C GLN A 278 -4.33 -1.32 -25.81
N ILE A 279 -4.54 -1.58 -24.53
CA ILE A 279 -4.08 -2.80 -23.87
C ILE A 279 -4.85 -4.02 -24.40
N ALA A 280 -6.17 -3.89 -24.63
CA ALA A 280 -6.97 -4.90 -25.31
C ALA A 280 -6.50 -5.14 -26.75
N ALA A 281 -6.13 -4.08 -27.50
CA ALA A 281 -5.58 -4.22 -28.85
C ALA A 281 -4.27 -5.02 -28.87
N ILE A 282 -3.35 -4.76 -27.92
CA ILE A 282 -2.09 -5.51 -27.77
C ILE A 282 -2.36 -6.98 -27.39
N ARG A 283 -3.22 -7.24 -26.42
CA ARG A 283 -3.58 -8.63 -26.02
C ARG A 283 -4.15 -9.45 -27.17
N ASN A 284 -4.91 -8.80 -28.06
CA ASN A 284 -5.58 -9.43 -29.19
C ASN A 284 -4.73 -9.49 -30.47
N ASP A 285 -3.55 -8.88 -30.50
CA ASP A 285 -2.64 -8.95 -31.65
C ASP A 285 -1.96 -10.35 -31.73
N PRO A 286 -2.19 -11.14 -32.80
CA PRO A 286 -1.54 -12.43 -32.97
C PRO A 286 -0.01 -12.34 -33.07
N GLN A 287 0.55 -11.21 -33.52
CA GLN A 287 2.01 -11.01 -33.56
C GLN A 287 2.57 -10.85 -32.15
N PHE A 288 1.90 -10.05 -31.30
CA PHE A 288 2.22 -9.95 -29.88
C PHE A 288 2.17 -11.32 -29.18
N GLN A 289 1.07 -12.07 -29.36
CA GLN A 289 0.92 -13.41 -28.75
C GLN A 289 2.00 -14.40 -29.21
N ALA A 290 2.42 -14.34 -30.49
CA ALA A 290 3.48 -15.18 -31.03
C ALA A 290 4.89 -14.78 -30.57
N ALA A 291 5.14 -13.49 -30.38
CA ALA A 291 6.42 -12.97 -29.90
C ALA A 291 6.62 -13.20 -28.39
N TYR A 292 5.54 -13.15 -27.61
CA TYR A 292 5.58 -13.16 -26.14
C TYR A 292 4.68 -14.26 -25.53
N PRO A 293 4.90 -15.55 -25.85
CA PRO A 293 4.07 -16.64 -25.38
C PRO A 293 4.08 -16.74 -23.85
N GLY A 294 2.88 -16.80 -23.25
CA GLY A 294 2.71 -16.89 -21.79
C GLY A 294 3.05 -15.62 -21.01
N LYS A 295 3.30 -14.49 -21.67
CA LYS A 295 3.42 -13.18 -21.01
C LYS A 295 2.04 -12.59 -20.76
N THR A 296 1.91 -11.84 -19.67
CA THR A 296 0.65 -11.20 -19.26
C THR A 296 0.78 -9.69 -19.26
N VAL A 297 -0.19 -9.01 -19.85
CA VAL A 297 -0.34 -7.56 -19.73
C VAL A 297 -1.64 -7.35 -18.98
N GLU A 298 -1.62 -6.63 -17.86
CA GLU A 298 -2.77 -6.37 -17.01
C GLU A 298 -3.08 -4.85 -16.98
N ILE A 299 -4.34 -4.48 -16.74
CA ILE A 299 -4.76 -3.10 -16.49
C ILE A 299 -5.40 -2.98 -15.11
N ALA A 300 -4.95 -1.98 -14.37
CA ALA A 300 -5.46 -1.56 -13.08
C ALA A 300 -5.94 -0.10 -13.15
N GLY A 301 -6.71 0.32 -12.16
CA GLY A 301 -7.10 1.72 -11.98
C GLY A 301 -8.29 1.89 -11.03
N PRO A 302 -8.58 3.16 -10.65
CA PRO A 302 -7.90 4.38 -11.08
C PRO A 302 -6.95 4.96 -10.01
N ALA A 303 -6.49 4.15 -9.05
CA ALA A 303 -5.59 4.57 -7.97
C ALA A 303 -6.17 5.71 -7.10
N PHE A 304 -7.45 5.58 -6.70
CA PHE A 304 -8.12 6.58 -5.85
C PHE A 304 -7.51 6.68 -4.45
N ALA A 305 -7.44 7.89 -3.89
CA ALA A 305 -7.03 8.13 -2.51
C ALA A 305 -8.09 7.72 -1.45
N GLY A 306 -9.29 7.31 -1.90
CA GLY A 306 -10.38 6.83 -1.05
C GLY A 306 -11.14 7.92 -0.30
N VAL A 307 -10.90 9.20 -0.61
CA VAL A 307 -11.49 10.32 0.17
C VAL A 307 -12.99 10.41 -0.03
N SER A 308 -13.55 9.88 -1.12
CA SER A 308 -14.98 9.97 -1.38
C SER A 308 -15.84 9.19 -0.36
N PHE A 309 -15.30 8.13 0.25
CA PHE A 309 -15.92 7.40 1.37
C PHE A 309 -16.17 8.27 2.63
N HIS A 310 -15.45 9.39 2.78
CA HIS A 310 -15.67 10.36 3.86
C HIS A 310 -16.86 11.30 3.59
N TYR A 311 -17.25 11.53 2.34
CA TYR A 311 -18.22 12.59 2.03
C TYR A 311 -19.55 12.05 1.49
N TYR A 312 -19.51 11.04 0.64
CA TYR A 312 -20.68 10.56 -0.08
C TYR A 312 -21.69 9.78 0.80
N PRO A 313 -21.26 8.91 1.76
CA PRO A 313 -22.19 8.19 2.62
C PRO A 313 -23.04 9.09 3.54
N LEU A 314 -22.51 10.23 4.00
CA LEU A 314 -23.28 11.23 4.78
C LEU A 314 -24.43 11.87 4.00
N HIS A 315 -24.40 11.77 2.68
CA HIS A 315 -25.40 12.32 1.78
C HIS A 315 -26.24 11.24 1.08
N ALA A 316 -26.07 9.97 1.46
CA ALA A 316 -26.68 8.80 0.80
C ALA A 316 -26.41 8.74 -0.71
N LEU A 317 -25.21 9.17 -1.12
CA LEU A 317 -24.72 9.12 -2.50
C LEU A 317 -23.74 7.93 -2.64
N PRO A 318 -23.70 7.26 -3.82
CA PRO A 318 -22.69 6.24 -4.11
C PRO A 318 -21.32 6.89 -4.33
N THR A 319 -20.26 6.19 -3.93
CA THR A 319 -18.89 6.73 -3.90
C THR A 319 -18.29 6.91 -5.31
N LEU A 320 -17.13 7.59 -5.43
CA LEU A 320 -16.43 7.74 -6.72
C LEU A 320 -15.93 6.39 -7.25
N GLU A 321 -15.54 5.48 -6.36
CA GLU A 321 -15.14 4.11 -6.64
C GLU A 321 -16.32 3.33 -7.24
N GLU A 322 -17.50 3.42 -6.61
CA GLU A 322 -18.72 2.81 -7.12
C GLU A 322 -19.11 3.33 -8.51
N ARG A 323 -18.99 4.65 -8.71
CA ARG A 323 -19.32 5.31 -9.97
C ARG A 323 -18.32 5.01 -11.07
N PHE A 324 -17.03 4.87 -10.75
CA PHE A 324 -16.01 4.43 -11.70
C PHE A 324 -16.33 3.00 -12.16
N LEU A 325 -16.68 2.10 -11.25
CA LEU A 325 -17.07 0.74 -11.59
C LEU A 325 -18.32 0.71 -12.48
N ASP A 326 -19.36 1.52 -12.18
CA ASP A 326 -20.53 1.67 -13.05
C ASP A 326 -20.13 2.17 -14.45
N GLN A 327 -19.25 3.16 -14.57
CA GLN A 327 -18.83 3.70 -15.88
C GLN A 327 -17.91 2.77 -16.67
N MET A 328 -16.99 2.06 -16.01
CA MET A 328 -16.03 1.21 -16.71
C MET A 328 -16.61 -0.17 -17.04
N LEU A 329 -17.49 -0.73 -16.20
CA LEU A 329 -17.91 -2.15 -16.28
C LEU A 329 -19.39 -2.40 -16.55
N ASP A 330 -20.31 -1.46 -16.31
CA ASP A 330 -21.74 -1.72 -16.52
C ASP A 330 -22.08 -1.88 -18.02
N PRO A 331 -22.55 -3.05 -18.48
CA PRO A 331 -22.87 -3.30 -19.88
C PRO A 331 -24.33 -2.93 -20.24
N SER A 332 -25.13 -2.45 -19.28
CA SER A 332 -26.59 -2.32 -19.44
C SER A 332 -27.02 -1.14 -20.34
N THR A 333 -26.21 -0.09 -20.43
CA THR A 333 -26.46 1.11 -21.23
C THR A 333 -25.15 1.73 -21.70
N ASP A 334 -25.13 2.35 -22.88
CA ASP A 334 -23.96 3.12 -23.37
C ASP A 334 -23.79 4.49 -22.66
N VAL A 335 -24.76 4.89 -21.83
CA VAL A 335 -24.77 6.16 -21.07
C VAL A 335 -25.37 5.96 -19.67
N ASP A 336 -24.88 6.71 -18.69
CA ASP A 336 -25.48 6.76 -17.36
C ASP A 336 -26.83 7.51 -17.40
N PRO A 337 -27.92 6.93 -16.87
CA PRO A 337 -29.25 7.54 -16.95
C PRO A 337 -29.44 8.75 -16.02
N ALA A 338 -28.53 9.00 -15.07
CA ALA A 338 -28.60 10.14 -14.17
C ALA A 338 -27.74 11.33 -14.64
N THR A 339 -26.58 11.08 -15.26
CA THR A 339 -25.66 12.15 -15.73
C THR A 339 -25.62 12.31 -17.26
N GLY A 340 -26.04 11.30 -18.02
CA GLY A 340 -25.97 11.29 -19.48
C GLY A 340 -24.57 10.98 -20.05
N VAL A 341 -23.59 10.73 -19.18
CA VAL A 341 -22.19 10.48 -19.54
C VAL A 341 -22.00 9.06 -20.07
N ALA A 342 -21.07 8.88 -21.01
CA ALA A 342 -20.79 7.58 -21.62
C ALA A 342 -20.36 6.52 -20.60
N ARG A 343 -20.88 5.30 -20.77
CA ARG A 343 -20.39 4.08 -20.12
C ARG A 343 -19.57 3.30 -21.14
N PHE A 344 -18.50 2.67 -20.67
CA PHE A 344 -17.41 2.23 -21.53
C PHE A 344 -17.30 0.72 -21.71
N ASN A 345 -17.86 -0.08 -20.81
CA ASN A 345 -17.85 -1.55 -20.82
C ASN A 345 -16.51 -2.13 -21.31
N THR A 346 -15.46 -1.88 -20.55
CA THR A 346 -14.07 -2.19 -20.90
C THR A 346 -13.42 -3.11 -19.86
N SER A 347 -12.32 -3.75 -20.23
CA SER A 347 -11.60 -4.64 -19.31
C SER A 347 -10.95 -3.88 -18.15
N LEU A 348 -11.15 -4.39 -16.93
CA LEU A 348 -10.40 -4.04 -15.72
C LEU A 348 -9.96 -5.34 -15.05
N ASP A 349 -8.65 -5.64 -15.07
CA ASP A 349 -8.15 -6.89 -14.46
C ASP A 349 -7.98 -6.75 -12.95
N ARG A 350 -7.78 -5.53 -12.44
CA ARG A 350 -7.68 -5.20 -11.00
C ARG A 350 -8.35 -3.85 -10.72
N PHE A 351 -9.10 -3.74 -9.63
CA PHE A 351 -9.52 -2.44 -9.13
C PHE A 351 -8.45 -1.92 -8.16
N SER A 352 -7.91 -0.72 -8.40
CA SER A 352 -6.83 -0.16 -7.60
C SER A 352 -7.19 1.12 -6.85
N PHE A 353 -6.73 1.18 -5.61
CA PHE A 353 -6.96 2.28 -4.67
C PHE A 353 -5.83 2.33 -3.65
N HIS A 354 -5.71 3.44 -2.95
CA HIS A 354 -4.71 3.66 -1.91
C HIS A 354 -5.32 3.51 -0.51
N PHE A 355 -4.50 3.14 0.48
CA PHE A 355 -4.95 3.06 1.87
C PHE A 355 -3.89 3.51 2.88
N TYR A 356 -4.23 4.51 3.70
CA TYR A 356 -3.34 5.09 4.70
C TYR A 356 -4.01 5.19 6.07
N GLY A 357 -3.94 4.09 6.84
CA GLY A 357 -4.27 4.03 8.26
C GLY A 357 -5.77 4.06 8.63
N ASP A 358 -6.06 3.54 9.82
CA ASP A 358 -7.32 3.76 10.54
C ASP A 358 -7.11 4.82 11.63
N PHE A 359 -7.13 6.08 11.25
CA PHE A 359 -7.17 7.16 12.23
C PHE A 359 -8.53 7.20 12.93
N GLN A 360 -8.57 7.63 14.19
CA GLN A 360 -9.75 7.63 15.07
C GLN A 360 -10.87 8.64 14.66
N ASN A 361 -11.27 8.68 13.39
CA ASN A 361 -11.97 9.80 12.75
C ASN A 361 -13.13 9.34 11.83
N GLY A 362 -14.23 8.83 12.41
CA GLY A 362 -15.31 8.17 11.65
C GLY A 362 -14.97 6.69 11.35
N TRP A 363 -15.82 5.88 10.73
CA TRP A 363 -16.94 6.19 9.83
C TRP A 363 -18.21 5.39 10.18
N ASP A 364 -19.34 6.11 10.24
CA ASP A 364 -20.57 5.77 11.01
C ASP A 364 -20.34 5.43 12.50
N ALA A 365 -20.81 6.31 13.39
CA ALA A 365 -20.79 6.10 14.83
C ALA A 365 -21.68 4.92 15.31
N ASN A 366 -22.47 4.33 14.42
CA ASN A 366 -23.33 3.17 14.68
C ASN A 366 -22.80 1.86 14.04
N ALA A 367 -21.70 1.90 13.27
CA ALA A 367 -21.14 0.72 12.64
C ALA A 367 -20.42 -0.19 13.66
N ALA A 368 -20.65 -1.50 13.55
CA ALA A 368 -20.16 -2.48 14.52
C ALA A 368 -18.73 -2.95 14.19
N ARG A 369 -17.70 -2.29 14.74
CA ARG A 369 -16.30 -2.76 14.80
C ARG A 369 -15.68 -3.28 13.47
N TYR A 370 -16.13 -2.77 12.33
CA TYR A 370 -15.40 -2.90 11.08
C TYR A 370 -14.37 -1.78 10.98
N THR A 371 -13.17 -2.07 10.48
CA THR A 371 -12.20 -1.01 10.14
C THR A 371 -12.66 -0.26 8.90
N THR A 372 -12.01 0.87 8.62
CA THR A 372 -12.25 1.62 7.38
C THR A 372 -11.93 0.75 6.17
N LEU A 373 -10.89 -0.09 6.26
CA LEU A 373 -10.53 -1.03 5.20
C LEU A 373 -11.71 -1.94 4.84
N LYS A 374 -12.33 -2.57 5.84
CA LYS A 374 -13.47 -3.46 5.63
C LYS A 374 -14.66 -2.76 4.97
N TYR A 375 -14.97 -1.53 5.39
CA TYR A 375 -16.05 -0.77 4.76
C TYR A 375 -15.78 -0.47 3.28
N LEU A 376 -14.54 -0.12 2.95
CA LEU A 376 -14.07 0.09 1.56
C LEU A 376 -14.19 -1.21 0.75
N THR A 377 -13.62 -2.31 1.23
CA THR A 377 -13.59 -3.60 0.51
C THR A 377 -14.98 -4.22 0.34
N ASP A 378 -15.84 -4.17 1.36
CA ASP A 378 -17.23 -4.64 1.27
C ASP A 378 -18.03 -3.81 0.25
N THR A 379 -17.84 -2.48 0.19
CA THR A 379 -18.52 -1.60 -0.77
C THR A 379 -18.08 -1.88 -2.20
N ILE A 380 -16.77 -1.89 -2.46
CA ILE A 380 -16.18 -2.13 -3.78
C ILE A 380 -16.50 -3.56 -4.25
N GLY A 381 -16.34 -4.56 -3.38
CA GLY A 381 -16.63 -5.96 -3.65
C GLY A 381 -18.12 -6.24 -3.93
N SER A 382 -19.02 -5.56 -3.21
CA SER A 382 -20.46 -5.63 -3.47
C SER A 382 -20.81 -5.03 -4.84
N LYS A 383 -20.22 -3.88 -5.18
CA LYS A 383 -20.40 -3.24 -6.50
C LYS A 383 -19.87 -4.12 -7.64
N LEU A 384 -18.64 -4.64 -7.52
CA LEU A 384 -18.07 -5.60 -8.47
C LEU A 384 -18.95 -6.84 -8.65
N THR A 385 -19.49 -7.39 -7.56
CA THR A 385 -20.41 -8.53 -7.59
C THR A 385 -21.72 -8.19 -8.31
N ALA A 386 -22.31 -7.02 -8.02
CA ALA A 386 -23.55 -6.56 -8.66
C ALA A 386 -23.40 -6.33 -10.17
N LEU A 387 -22.23 -5.91 -10.63
CA LEU A 387 -21.88 -5.74 -12.05
C LEU A 387 -21.48 -7.04 -12.75
N GLY A 388 -21.41 -8.18 -12.03
CA GLY A 388 -21.02 -9.48 -12.61
C GLY A 388 -19.52 -9.76 -12.66
N HIS A 389 -18.71 -8.96 -11.94
CA HIS A 389 -17.25 -9.05 -11.86
C HIS A 389 -16.72 -9.45 -10.46
N PRO A 390 -17.30 -10.44 -9.73
CA PRO A 390 -16.91 -10.79 -8.35
C PRO A 390 -15.50 -11.39 -8.22
N ALA A 391 -14.79 -11.60 -9.33
CA ALA A 391 -13.43 -12.15 -9.36
C ALA A 391 -12.35 -11.10 -9.71
N THR A 392 -12.72 -9.84 -9.97
CA THR A 392 -11.74 -8.75 -10.17
C THR A 392 -11.04 -8.48 -8.83
N PRO A 393 -9.72 -8.71 -8.70
CA PRO A 393 -9.03 -8.55 -7.43
C PRO A 393 -8.93 -7.08 -7.01
N LEU A 394 -9.05 -6.86 -5.71
CA LEU A 394 -8.71 -5.60 -5.07
C LEU A 394 -7.17 -5.46 -4.99
N PHE A 395 -6.66 -4.28 -5.30
CA PHE A 395 -5.23 -4.00 -5.38
C PHE A 395 -4.87 -2.69 -4.68
N LEU A 396 -4.04 -2.76 -3.64
CA LEU A 396 -3.53 -1.58 -2.93
C LEU A 396 -2.30 -1.02 -3.64
N SER A 397 -2.48 -0.14 -4.64
CA SER A 397 -1.34 0.37 -5.42
C SER A 397 -0.43 1.32 -4.64
N GLU A 398 -0.95 1.95 -3.59
CA GLU A 398 -0.14 2.51 -2.51
C GLU A 398 -0.76 2.21 -1.15
N TRP A 399 0.06 1.88 -0.16
CA TRP A 399 -0.40 1.81 1.22
C TRP A 399 0.71 2.02 2.23
N GLY A 400 0.31 2.41 3.44
CA GLY A 400 1.21 2.52 4.59
C GLY A 400 0.45 2.87 5.88
N PRO A 401 1.13 2.87 7.05
CA PRO A 401 0.47 3.19 8.32
C PRO A 401 -0.11 4.61 8.38
N SER A 402 0.50 5.55 7.66
CA SER A 402 0.11 6.96 7.64
C SER A 402 0.65 7.67 6.40
N ALA A 403 -0.15 8.53 5.77
CA ALA A 403 0.33 9.54 4.83
C ALA A 403 0.91 10.78 5.54
N ASP A 404 0.46 11.05 6.78
CA ASP A 404 1.05 12.09 7.64
C ASP A 404 2.45 11.67 8.12
N SER A 405 3.43 12.52 7.84
CA SER A 405 4.84 12.34 8.17
C SER A 405 5.28 13.04 9.47
N THR A 406 4.34 13.64 10.22
CA THR A 406 4.64 14.28 11.51
C THR A 406 4.62 13.33 12.70
N SER A 407 3.99 12.15 12.56
CA SER A 407 3.90 11.13 13.61
C SER A 407 4.98 10.04 13.48
N ASP A 408 5.27 9.35 14.59
CA ASP A 408 6.29 8.31 14.63
C ASP A 408 5.85 6.95 14.06
N ILE A 409 4.57 6.80 13.68
CA ILE A 409 3.98 5.52 13.29
C ILE A 409 4.76 4.86 12.14
N ASN A 410 5.17 5.61 11.12
CA ASN A 410 5.86 5.07 9.94
C ASN A 410 7.29 4.56 10.24
N TYR A 411 7.87 4.90 11.39
CA TYR A 411 9.23 4.51 11.78
C TYR A 411 9.37 3.94 13.20
N SER A 412 8.26 3.62 13.88
CA SER A 412 8.24 3.03 15.22
C SER A 412 7.47 1.70 15.29
N HIS A 413 7.59 1.00 16.42
CA HIS A 413 6.87 -0.25 16.69
C HIS A 413 5.34 -0.13 16.58
N LYS A 414 4.78 1.10 16.65
CA LYS A 414 3.37 1.39 16.35
C LYS A 414 2.99 0.97 14.94
N GLY A 415 3.81 1.35 13.95
CA GLY A 415 3.60 0.96 12.55
C GLY A 415 3.84 -0.52 12.29
N ALA A 416 4.70 -1.18 13.08
CA ALA A 416 4.84 -2.63 13.03
C ALA A 416 3.57 -3.34 13.53
N ALA A 417 3.05 -2.95 14.70
CA ALA A 417 1.80 -3.48 15.25
C ALA A 417 0.63 -3.28 14.28
N TRP A 418 0.49 -2.06 13.74
CA TRP A 418 -0.49 -1.75 12.70
C TRP A 418 -0.28 -2.60 11.44
N ALA A 419 0.94 -2.72 10.91
CA ALA A 419 1.19 -3.45 9.67
C ALA A 419 0.89 -4.95 9.80
N ALA A 420 1.11 -5.56 10.96
CA ALA A 420 0.75 -6.95 11.20
C ALA A 420 -0.78 -7.15 11.28
N ALA A 421 -1.49 -6.23 11.94
CA ALA A 421 -2.95 -6.24 11.98
C ALA A 421 -3.56 -6.01 10.58
N PHE A 422 -3.11 -4.95 9.90
CA PHE A 422 -3.54 -4.57 8.57
C PHE A 422 -3.32 -5.68 7.54
N LEU A 423 -2.14 -6.31 7.49
CA LEU A 423 -1.89 -7.42 6.56
C LEU A 423 -2.78 -8.64 6.82
N THR A 424 -3.15 -8.89 8.09
CA THR A 424 -4.05 -9.99 8.48
C THR A 424 -5.50 -9.70 8.09
N GLU A 425 -5.93 -8.44 8.14
CA GLU A 425 -7.27 -8.02 7.72
C GLU A 425 -7.40 -7.86 6.21
N ALA A 426 -6.42 -7.24 5.55
CA ALA A 426 -6.39 -7.02 4.10
C ALA A 426 -6.51 -8.34 3.31
N VAL A 427 -5.82 -9.39 3.77
CA VAL A 427 -5.91 -10.72 3.15
C VAL A 427 -7.26 -11.41 3.42
N HIS A 428 -7.88 -11.14 4.57
CA HIS A 428 -9.22 -11.63 4.91
C HIS A 428 -10.31 -10.95 4.08
N ASP A 429 -10.16 -9.65 3.84
CA ASP A 429 -10.99 -8.84 2.95
C ASP A 429 -10.59 -8.93 1.47
N LYS A 430 -9.86 -10.00 1.09
CA LYS A 430 -9.63 -10.44 -0.31
C LYS A 430 -8.84 -9.45 -1.16
N ILE A 431 -7.96 -8.67 -0.53
CA ILE A 431 -6.96 -7.86 -1.23
C ILE A 431 -5.88 -8.78 -1.80
N GLY A 432 -5.89 -8.95 -3.13
CA GLY A 432 -5.09 -9.96 -3.82
C GLY A 432 -3.62 -9.58 -4.03
N ALA A 433 -3.31 -8.29 -3.94
CA ALA A 433 -1.96 -7.73 -4.07
C ALA A 433 -1.91 -6.31 -3.48
N GLY A 434 -0.70 -5.78 -3.35
CA GLY A 434 -0.46 -4.40 -2.96
C GLY A 434 0.98 -3.99 -3.20
N SER A 435 1.23 -2.69 -3.05
CA SER A 435 2.50 -1.99 -3.19
C SER A 435 2.68 -1.02 -2.03
N PHE A 436 3.66 -1.28 -1.17
CA PHE A 436 3.94 -0.40 -0.03
C PHE A 436 4.51 0.93 -0.54
N LEU A 437 4.14 2.07 0.07
CA LEU A 437 4.31 3.39 -0.54
C LEU A 437 5.71 3.64 -1.15
N MET A 438 6.83 3.18 -0.58
CA MET A 438 8.13 3.24 -1.28
C MET A 438 9.23 2.38 -0.64
N MET A 439 10.28 2.07 -1.42
CA MET A 439 11.43 1.31 -0.92
C MET A 439 12.26 2.04 0.15
N HIS A 440 12.56 3.33 -0.02
CA HIS A 440 13.25 4.12 1.00
C HIS A 440 12.77 5.57 0.97
N ASP A 441 13.01 6.30 2.05
CA ASP A 441 12.73 7.74 2.06
C ASP A 441 13.84 8.56 1.38
N GLY A 442 13.46 9.73 0.88
CA GLY A 442 14.33 10.62 0.11
C GLY A 442 13.76 10.91 -1.29
N ILE A 443 13.81 12.19 -1.66
CA ILE A 443 13.55 12.68 -3.01
C ILE A 443 14.76 13.54 -3.40
N GLY A 444 15.45 13.16 -4.46
CA GLY A 444 16.75 13.72 -4.84
C GLY A 444 17.83 13.63 -3.74
N SER A 445 18.63 14.69 -3.63
CA SER A 445 19.81 14.77 -2.75
C SER A 445 19.52 15.16 -1.30
N GLN A 446 18.25 15.25 -0.90
CA GLN A 446 17.87 15.61 0.47
C GLN A 446 18.05 14.43 1.45
N PRO A 447 18.26 14.69 2.76
CA PRO A 447 18.17 13.67 3.79
C PRO A 447 16.82 12.95 3.77
N GLY A 448 16.80 11.68 4.16
CA GLY A 448 15.58 10.87 4.20
C GLY A 448 14.48 11.52 5.05
N MET A 449 13.27 11.60 4.51
CA MET A 449 12.09 12.07 5.26
C MET A 449 11.61 10.95 6.20
N LEU A 450 12.18 10.90 7.41
CA LEU A 450 11.99 9.83 8.41
C LEU A 450 10.51 9.43 8.63
N GLY A 451 9.59 10.41 8.63
CA GLY A 451 8.15 10.19 8.78
C GLY A 451 7.42 9.60 7.57
N MET A 452 8.07 9.44 6.42
CA MET A 452 7.46 8.89 5.20
C MET A 452 7.27 7.36 5.32
N ALA A 453 6.16 6.83 4.81
CA ALA A 453 5.90 5.39 4.79
C ALA A 453 6.81 4.70 3.75
N SER A 454 8.01 4.31 4.19
CA SER A 454 9.04 3.66 3.37
C SER A 454 9.58 2.39 4.04
N LEU A 455 10.10 1.44 3.26
CA LEU A 455 10.71 0.23 3.86
C LEU A 455 12.01 0.56 4.61
N MET A 456 12.77 1.53 4.13
CA MET A 456 14.06 1.95 4.68
C MET A 456 14.12 3.46 4.96
N TYR A 457 14.90 3.86 5.96
CA TYR A 457 15.34 5.22 6.22
C TYR A 457 16.74 5.45 5.63
N LYS A 458 16.88 6.48 4.81
CA LYS A 458 18.13 6.96 4.20
C LYS A 458 18.81 7.97 5.12
N ALA A 459 19.70 7.49 5.98
CA ALA A 459 20.55 8.33 6.80
C ALA A 459 21.75 8.84 5.99
N ILE A 460 22.04 10.14 6.08
CA ILE A 460 23.22 10.75 5.47
C ILE A 460 24.10 11.31 6.60
N ALA A 461 25.33 10.83 6.70
CA ALA A 461 26.30 11.27 7.69
C ALA A 461 26.95 12.62 7.29
N SER A 462 27.65 13.25 8.23
CA SER A 462 28.30 14.55 8.01
C SER A 462 29.44 14.55 7.00
N ASP A 463 29.96 13.38 6.63
CA ASP A 463 30.95 13.19 5.56
C ASP A 463 30.31 12.88 4.19
N GLY A 464 28.98 12.84 4.11
CA GLY A 464 28.22 12.51 2.90
C GLY A 464 28.03 11.01 2.66
N SER A 465 28.53 10.13 3.54
CA SER A 465 28.23 8.70 3.45
C SER A 465 26.75 8.43 3.74
N VAL A 466 26.19 7.44 3.04
CA VAL A 466 24.76 7.09 3.11
C VAL A 466 24.60 5.69 3.69
N THR A 467 23.76 5.55 4.72
CA THR A 467 23.37 4.25 5.28
C THR A 467 21.85 4.08 5.23
N TYR A 468 21.40 2.84 5.03
CA TYR A 468 19.98 2.50 4.97
C TYR A 468 19.61 1.62 6.16
N HIS A 469 18.63 2.07 6.95
CA HIS A 469 18.15 1.35 8.13
C HIS A 469 16.69 0.92 7.89
N PRO A 470 16.31 -0.35 8.13
CA PRO A 470 14.93 -0.80 7.92
C PRO A 470 13.98 -0.12 8.92
N LYS A 471 12.81 0.28 8.42
CA LYS A 471 11.71 0.76 9.27
C LYS A 471 10.95 -0.44 9.86
N PRO A 472 10.29 -0.31 11.03
CA PRO A 472 9.61 -1.42 11.68
C PRO A 472 8.55 -2.15 10.84
N PRO A 473 7.78 -1.52 9.94
CA PRO A 473 6.91 -2.24 8.99
C PRO A 473 7.69 -3.22 8.09
N ALA A 474 8.86 -2.85 7.58
CA ALA A 474 9.69 -3.75 6.79
C ALA A 474 10.19 -4.97 7.59
N ASN A 475 10.44 -4.80 8.90
CA ASN A 475 10.77 -5.92 9.78
C ASN A 475 9.60 -6.90 9.95
N VAL A 476 8.35 -6.43 9.95
CA VAL A 476 7.14 -7.28 9.93
C VAL A 476 7.01 -8.01 8.60
N PHE A 477 7.27 -7.33 7.48
CA PHE A 477 7.26 -7.96 6.16
C PHE A 477 8.33 -9.07 6.06
N LYS A 478 9.52 -8.87 6.68
CA LYS A 478 10.53 -9.94 6.83
C LYS A 478 10.01 -11.13 7.64
N MET A 479 9.26 -10.92 8.72
CA MET A 479 8.64 -12.02 9.48
C MET A 479 7.72 -12.87 8.58
N PHE A 480 6.82 -12.24 7.83
CA PHE A 480 5.93 -12.93 6.90
C PHE A 480 6.66 -13.56 5.70
N ALA A 481 7.73 -12.94 5.19
CA ALA A 481 8.55 -13.51 4.11
C ALA A 481 9.37 -14.73 4.56
N MET A 482 9.65 -14.87 5.86
CA MET A 482 10.27 -16.07 6.45
C MET A 482 9.29 -17.23 6.68
N MET A 483 7.98 -16.99 6.58
CA MET A 483 6.96 -18.05 6.67
C MET A 483 6.84 -18.82 5.35
N SER A 484 6.31 -20.04 5.45
CA SER A 484 6.10 -20.96 4.33
C SER A 484 4.84 -21.81 4.54
N GLY A 485 4.41 -22.49 3.48
CA GLY A 485 3.23 -23.35 3.51
C GLY A 485 1.90 -22.60 3.38
N THR A 486 0.86 -23.16 3.99
CA THR A 486 -0.54 -22.70 3.89
C THR A 486 -1.06 -22.28 5.25
N ARG A 487 -1.89 -21.23 5.29
CA ARG A 487 -2.45 -20.66 6.51
C ARG A 487 -3.27 -21.67 7.32
N ASP A 488 -3.10 -21.59 8.64
CA ASP A 488 -3.77 -22.40 9.64
C ASP A 488 -4.94 -21.68 10.31
N ALA A 489 -5.89 -22.45 10.83
CA ALA A 489 -6.92 -21.94 11.73
C ALA A 489 -6.34 -21.65 13.13
N ILE A 490 -6.77 -20.54 13.74
CA ILE A 490 -6.28 -20.06 15.03
C ILE A 490 -7.46 -19.78 15.96
N ALA A 491 -7.38 -20.31 17.19
CA ALA A 491 -8.24 -19.91 18.29
C ALA A 491 -7.53 -18.86 19.15
N LEU A 492 -8.01 -17.60 19.07
CA LEU A 492 -7.52 -16.48 19.86
C LEU A 492 -8.32 -16.33 21.17
N PRO A 493 -7.67 -16.11 22.33
CA PRO A 493 -8.36 -15.73 23.55
C PRO A 493 -9.06 -14.37 23.43
N THR A 494 -10.38 -14.36 23.57
CA THR A 494 -11.23 -13.17 23.37
C THR A 494 -10.99 -12.03 24.36
N ASP A 495 -10.30 -12.30 25.48
CA ASP A 495 -10.01 -11.36 26.56
C ASP A 495 -8.63 -10.67 26.43
N LEU A 496 -7.69 -11.27 25.69
CA LEU A 496 -6.34 -10.72 25.54
C LEU A 496 -6.29 -9.45 24.69
N GLY A 497 -7.05 -9.40 23.59
CA GLY A 497 -6.92 -8.35 22.57
C GLY A 497 -5.66 -8.47 21.71
N LEU A 498 -5.13 -9.70 21.55
CA LEU A 498 -4.06 -10.00 20.60
C LEU A 498 -4.65 -10.53 19.28
N GLY A 499 -3.96 -10.29 18.19
CA GLY A 499 -4.19 -10.97 16.91
C GLY A 499 -3.02 -11.87 16.55
N ALA A 500 -3.25 -12.82 15.64
CA ALA A 500 -2.21 -13.72 15.15
C ALA A 500 -2.48 -14.18 13.71
N PHE A 501 -1.40 -14.58 13.03
CA PHE A 501 -1.42 -15.23 11.72
C PHE A 501 -0.43 -16.40 11.75
N ALA A 502 -0.84 -17.58 11.31
CA ALA A 502 -0.06 -18.81 11.35
C ALA A 502 -0.13 -19.57 10.03
N ALA A 503 0.95 -20.27 9.68
CA ALA A 503 1.02 -21.15 8.52
C ALA A 503 2.06 -22.25 8.74
N ASN A 504 1.90 -23.39 8.06
CA ASN A 504 2.90 -24.46 8.03
C ASN A 504 2.92 -25.25 6.72
N ASP A 505 4.05 -25.94 6.52
CA ASP A 505 4.29 -27.02 5.58
C ASP A 505 4.98 -28.21 6.27
N ALA A 506 5.38 -29.23 5.52
CA ALA A 506 6.02 -30.45 6.03
C ALA A 506 7.39 -30.26 6.71
N THR A 507 7.97 -29.05 6.69
CA THR A 507 9.32 -28.74 7.20
C THR A 507 9.37 -27.54 8.14
N SER A 508 8.31 -26.74 8.18
CA SER A 508 8.31 -25.41 8.80
C SER A 508 6.92 -25.08 9.32
N ALA A 509 6.85 -24.49 10.51
CA ALA A 509 5.65 -23.83 11.01
C ALA A 509 6.02 -22.44 11.54
N GLY A 510 5.13 -21.47 11.32
CA GLY A 510 5.37 -20.09 11.74
C GLY A 510 4.11 -19.45 12.29
N VAL A 511 4.27 -18.59 13.30
CA VAL A 511 3.19 -17.72 13.79
C VAL A 511 3.72 -16.32 14.08
N VAL A 512 3.04 -15.32 13.55
CA VAL A 512 3.16 -13.91 13.93
C VAL A 512 2.05 -13.62 14.94
N VAL A 513 2.40 -13.11 16.12
CA VAL A 513 1.45 -12.57 17.10
C VAL A 513 1.70 -11.07 17.23
N TYR A 514 0.63 -10.29 17.21
CA TYR A 514 0.67 -8.84 17.34
C TYR A 514 -0.28 -8.35 18.43
N ASN A 515 0.17 -7.32 19.14
CA ASN A 515 -0.65 -6.54 20.06
C ASN A 515 -0.84 -5.17 19.40
N TYR A 516 -2.07 -4.90 18.98
CA TYR A 516 -2.44 -3.68 18.27
C TYR A 516 -3.80 -3.19 18.76
N ASP A 517 -3.87 -1.89 19.04
CA ASP A 517 -5.10 -1.15 19.18
C ASP A 517 -4.93 0.22 18.52
N SER A 518 -6.03 0.83 18.06
CA SER A 518 -6.01 2.12 17.35
C SER A 518 -5.71 3.34 18.24
N THR A 519 -5.53 3.16 19.55
CA THR A 519 -4.99 4.16 20.49
C THR A 519 -3.48 4.03 20.68
N PHE A 520 -2.88 2.96 20.16
CA PHE A 520 -1.46 2.61 20.32
C PHE A 520 -1.05 2.51 21.81
N THR A 521 -1.90 1.90 22.64
CA THR A 521 -1.64 1.75 24.07
C THR A 521 -0.65 0.61 24.32
N ASP A 522 0.55 0.95 24.80
CA ASP A 522 1.59 -0.02 25.16
C ASP A 522 1.28 -0.72 26.51
N THR A 523 0.25 -1.57 26.50
CA THR A 523 -0.10 -2.46 27.63
C THR A 523 0.31 -3.89 27.32
N ALA A 524 1.26 -4.40 28.11
CA ALA A 524 1.79 -5.75 27.98
C ALA A 524 0.72 -6.83 28.23
N LYS A 525 0.62 -7.79 27.30
CA LYS A 525 -0.25 -8.97 27.37
C LYS A 525 0.59 -10.24 27.53
N THR A 526 0.23 -11.10 28.49
CA THR A 526 0.90 -12.39 28.71
C THR A 526 0.10 -13.54 28.09
N PHE A 527 0.75 -14.35 27.27
CA PHE A 527 0.12 -15.43 26.49
C PHE A 527 1.10 -16.59 26.28
N SER A 528 0.56 -17.76 25.92
CA SER A 528 1.29 -18.92 25.40
C SER A 528 0.88 -19.18 23.96
N VAL A 529 1.70 -19.95 23.23
CA VAL A 529 1.39 -20.42 21.87
C VAL A 529 1.43 -21.95 21.88
N GLU A 530 0.42 -22.58 21.30
CA GLU A 530 0.29 -24.03 21.17
C GLU A 530 -0.02 -24.35 19.71
N PHE A 531 0.82 -25.19 19.08
CA PHE A 531 0.54 -25.79 17.78
C PHE A 531 0.07 -27.22 18.02
N ASP A 532 -1.08 -27.57 17.45
CA ASP A 532 -1.62 -28.93 17.40
C ASP A 532 -1.57 -29.46 15.97
N ASN A 533 -1.47 -30.79 15.80
CA ASN A 533 -1.52 -31.49 14.52
C ASN A 533 -0.44 -31.09 13.49
N LEU A 534 0.75 -30.68 13.93
CA LEU A 534 1.89 -30.39 13.04
C LEU A 534 2.22 -31.61 12.15
N PRO A 535 2.61 -31.39 10.87
CA PRO A 535 2.91 -32.48 9.93
C PRO A 535 4.29 -33.14 10.14
N PHE A 536 4.91 -32.92 11.31
CA PHE A 536 6.23 -33.44 11.69
C PHE A 536 6.31 -33.66 13.22
N ASP A 537 7.26 -34.48 13.66
CA ASP A 537 7.50 -34.89 15.05
C ASP A 537 9.01 -34.88 15.37
N GLY A 538 9.37 -34.74 16.65
CA GLY A 538 10.74 -34.83 17.15
C GLY A 538 11.36 -33.47 17.54
N THR A 539 12.70 -33.45 17.68
CA THR A 539 13.44 -32.24 18.10
C THR A 539 13.48 -31.20 16.99
N VAL A 540 12.80 -30.06 17.22
CA VAL A 540 12.77 -28.91 16.30
C VAL A 540 13.61 -27.74 16.82
N THR A 541 14.04 -26.86 15.92
CA THR A 541 14.65 -25.57 16.27
C THR A 541 13.58 -24.48 16.26
N VAL A 542 13.40 -23.78 17.37
CA VAL A 542 12.51 -22.62 17.50
C VAL A 542 13.35 -21.34 17.54
N ARG A 543 13.02 -20.36 16.70
CA ARG A 543 13.57 -19.00 16.72
C ARG A 543 12.47 -18.00 17.02
N ARG A 544 12.71 -17.04 17.92
CA ARG A 544 11.80 -15.93 18.19
C ARG A 544 12.41 -14.62 17.73
N TYR A 545 11.65 -13.87 16.94
CA TYR A 545 11.94 -12.51 16.49
C TYR A 545 10.95 -11.53 17.13
N LEU A 546 11.35 -10.27 17.29
CA LEU A 546 10.59 -9.27 18.05
C LEU A 546 10.76 -7.87 17.47
N VAL A 547 9.67 -7.12 17.43
CA VAL A 547 9.62 -5.66 17.19
C VAL A 547 8.76 -5.06 18.30
N ASP A 548 9.37 -4.24 19.17
CA ASP A 548 8.71 -3.60 20.31
C ASP A 548 9.29 -2.20 20.59
N ALA A 549 8.93 -1.60 21.73
CA ALA A 549 9.43 -0.28 22.13
C ALA A 549 10.97 -0.11 22.09
N SER A 550 11.74 -1.20 22.19
CA SER A 550 13.22 -1.22 22.25
C SER A 550 13.89 -2.08 21.18
N THR A 551 13.22 -3.09 20.66
CA THR A 551 13.77 -4.11 19.76
C THR A 551 13.35 -3.85 18.32
N SER A 552 14.30 -3.87 17.38
CA SER A 552 14.03 -3.70 15.93
C SER A 552 13.19 -2.45 15.58
N ASN A 553 13.43 -1.36 16.33
CA ASN A 553 12.65 -0.14 16.32
C ASN A 553 13.54 1.07 15.95
N LEU A 554 13.36 1.60 14.74
CA LEU A 554 14.15 2.74 14.23
C LEU A 554 13.98 4.00 15.10
N ALA A 555 12.78 4.30 15.59
CA ALA A 555 12.55 5.43 16.49
C ALA A 555 13.38 5.31 17.79
N ALA A 556 13.49 4.11 18.37
CA ALA A 556 14.32 3.89 19.55
C ALA A 556 15.81 4.02 19.22
N PHE A 557 16.27 3.37 18.14
CA PHE A 557 17.66 3.46 17.66
C PHE A 557 18.15 4.90 17.46
N LEU A 558 17.34 5.76 16.83
CA LEU A 558 17.71 7.16 16.56
C LEU A 558 17.65 8.06 17.80
N SER A 559 16.79 7.75 18.78
CA SER A 559 16.52 8.61 19.94
C SER A 559 17.31 8.25 21.21
N GLN A 560 17.84 7.02 21.32
CA GLN A 560 18.41 6.50 22.57
C GLN A 560 19.83 5.94 22.37
N PRO A 561 20.85 6.50 23.06
CA PRO A 561 22.22 5.98 22.98
C PRO A 561 22.32 4.52 23.42
N GLY A 562 22.96 3.70 22.59
CA GLY A 562 23.25 2.29 22.90
C GLY A 562 22.14 1.30 22.56
N GLN A 563 21.05 1.73 21.91
CA GLN A 563 20.10 0.81 21.31
C GLN A 563 20.74 0.02 20.14
N PRO A 564 20.36 -1.25 19.94
CA PRO A 564 20.86 -2.07 18.84
C PRO A 564 20.36 -1.58 17.47
N ASP A 565 21.00 -2.03 16.40
CA ASP A 565 20.58 -1.74 15.03
C ASP A 565 19.09 -2.11 14.80
N PRO A 566 18.31 -1.28 14.09
CA PRO A 566 16.87 -1.45 13.97
C PRO A 566 16.45 -2.59 13.02
N SER A 567 17.39 -3.35 12.42
CA SER A 567 17.08 -4.60 11.72
C SER A 567 16.32 -5.59 12.59
N LEU A 568 15.58 -6.50 11.95
CA LEU A 568 14.84 -7.58 12.61
C LEU A 568 15.77 -8.47 13.45
N GLN A 569 15.56 -8.46 14.78
CA GLN A 569 16.40 -9.16 15.74
C GLN A 569 15.79 -10.50 16.14
N MET A 570 16.59 -11.55 16.06
CA MET A 570 16.30 -12.84 16.70
C MET A 570 16.68 -12.73 18.18
N VAL A 571 15.67 -12.66 19.05
CA VAL A 571 15.84 -12.47 20.49
C VAL A 571 16.00 -13.80 21.25
N GLU A 572 15.54 -14.91 20.68
CA GLU A 572 15.71 -16.25 21.27
C GLU A 572 15.92 -17.30 20.16
N GLN A 573 16.75 -18.31 20.44
CA GLN A 573 16.80 -19.56 19.69
C GLN A 573 16.97 -20.72 20.67
N PHE A 574 16.14 -21.75 20.56
CA PHE A 574 16.18 -22.94 21.43
C PHE A 574 15.67 -24.18 20.69
N SER A 575 15.95 -25.37 21.22
CA SER A 575 15.33 -26.62 20.77
C SER A 575 14.07 -26.92 21.57
N ALA A 576 13.06 -27.48 20.91
CA ALA A 576 11.85 -27.99 21.54
C ALA A 576 11.51 -29.37 20.96
N GLU A 577 10.64 -30.12 21.63
CA GLU A 577 10.14 -31.41 21.14
C GLU A 577 8.72 -31.24 20.61
N VAL A 578 8.46 -31.71 19.39
CA VAL A 578 7.11 -31.94 18.87
C VAL A 578 6.74 -33.39 19.16
N GLN A 579 5.59 -33.62 19.79
CA GLN A 579 5.14 -34.96 20.19
C GLN A 579 3.70 -35.23 19.76
N ASN A 580 3.51 -36.16 18.83
CA ASN A 580 2.23 -36.45 18.17
C ASN A 580 1.67 -35.20 17.46
N GLY A 581 2.55 -34.43 16.81
CA GLY A 581 2.22 -33.16 16.16
C GLY A 581 1.94 -31.99 17.11
N GLN A 582 2.11 -32.15 18.43
CA GLN A 582 1.88 -31.07 19.40
C GLN A 582 3.17 -30.37 19.82
N LEU A 583 3.16 -29.03 19.85
CA LEU A 583 4.25 -28.17 20.33
C LEU A 583 3.70 -27.02 21.19
N VAL A 584 4.06 -27.00 22.47
CA VAL A 584 3.72 -25.91 23.41
C VAL A 584 4.92 -25.00 23.63
N LEU A 585 4.75 -23.70 23.35
CA LEU A 585 5.77 -22.67 23.56
C LEU A 585 5.53 -21.94 24.89
N SER A 586 6.58 -21.84 25.70
CA SER A 586 6.55 -21.21 27.02
C SER A 586 6.00 -19.78 26.98
N PRO A 587 5.21 -19.34 27.99
CA PRO A 587 4.59 -18.02 27.99
C PRO A 587 5.55 -16.85 27.74
N ARG A 588 5.07 -15.85 27.00
CA ARG A 588 5.76 -14.58 26.73
C ARG A 588 4.82 -13.42 27.02
N SER A 589 5.39 -12.22 27.14
CA SER A 589 4.66 -10.98 27.30
C SER A 589 4.99 -10.05 26.13
N LEU A 590 3.99 -9.39 25.56
CA LEU A 590 4.12 -8.48 24.43
C LEU A 590 3.42 -7.15 24.75
N GLY A 591 4.20 -6.06 24.80
CA GLY A 591 3.68 -4.67 24.76
C GLY A 591 3.07 -4.35 23.41
N LEU A 592 2.90 -3.08 23.04
CA LEU A 592 2.54 -2.73 21.66
C LEU A 592 3.66 -3.19 20.71
N GLY A 593 3.34 -4.02 19.72
CA GLY A 593 4.35 -4.57 18.82
C GLY A 593 4.00 -5.93 18.23
N VAL A 594 5.01 -6.61 17.71
CA VAL A 594 4.90 -7.85 16.94
C VAL A 594 6.01 -8.81 17.34
N THR A 595 5.71 -10.10 17.44
CA THR A 595 6.73 -11.14 17.60
C THR A 595 6.38 -12.36 16.76
N PHE A 596 7.41 -13.00 16.22
CA PHE A 596 7.30 -14.10 15.28
C PHE A 596 8.09 -15.29 15.80
N TRP A 597 7.47 -16.47 15.81
CA TRP A 597 8.13 -17.74 16.11
C TRP A 597 8.23 -18.53 14.82
N GLN A 598 9.45 -18.92 14.47
CA GLN A 598 9.74 -19.84 13.39
C GLN A 598 10.14 -21.19 14.00
N VAL A 599 9.43 -22.25 13.63
CA VAL A 599 9.70 -23.64 14.00
C VAL A 599 10.25 -24.34 12.78
N LEU A 600 11.44 -24.93 12.91
CA LEU A 600 12.16 -25.62 11.83
C LEU A 600 12.43 -27.07 12.23
N ASN A 601 12.02 -28.00 11.37
CA ASN A 601 12.26 -29.44 11.46
C ASN A 601 13.61 -29.81 10.82
#